data_AF-A0A1Q8LBF5-F1
#
_entry.id   AF-A0A1Q8LBF5-F1
#
_cell.length_a   1.000
_cell.length_b   1.000
_cell.length_c   1.000
_cell.angle_alpha   90.00
_cell.angle_beta   90.00
_cell.angle_gamma   90.00
#
_symmetry.space_group_name_H-M   'P 1'
#
loop_
_entity.id
_entity.type
_entity.pdbx_description
1 polymer ?
#
loop_
_entity_poly.entity_id
_entity_poly.type
_entity_poly.pdbx_seq_one_letter_code
_entity_poly.pdbx_strand_id
1 'polypeptide(L)'
;MATPSGGRHLYFRVPAGLGLRNTAGETGRGLGWKVDTRAGGGYVVAAGSATPSGVYRAADDHAQAAALPGWLADRLAPPPPPAVSAGPIRTGAGRRDRYLDVALRAETARVTGAPKSQRNACLYVAAVALGQLVAGGALPEGEAWQVLRSACAGHVALGAYSAAQADKTIASGLRAGAKRPRRIEDAA
;
A
#
# COMPACT_ATOMS: atom_id res chain seq x y z
N MET A 1 -25.12 -4.95 9.16
CA MET A 1 -24.55 -5.67 10.33
C MET A 1 -24.15 -4.68 11.42
N ALA A 2 -24.44 -4.96 12.69
CA ALA A 2 -24.06 -4.16 13.85
C ALA A 2 -22.76 -4.69 14.51
N THR A 3 -21.87 -3.79 14.92
CA THR A 3 -20.63 -4.13 15.64
C THR A 3 -20.83 -4.02 17.16
N PRO A 4 -20.03 -4.75 17.97
CA PRO A 4 -20.13 -4.68 19.42
C PRO A 4 -19.84 -3.29 20.01
N SER A 5 -19.07 -2.48 19.29
CA SER A 5 -18.71 -1.11 19.67
C SER A 5 -19.76 -0.05 19.30
N GLY A 6 -20.95 -0.45 18.82
CA GLY A 6 -22.02 0.47 18.42
C GLY A 6 -21.93 1.00 16.98
N GLY A 7 -20.96 0.52 16.20
CA GLY A 7 -20.82 0.82 14.78
C GLY A 7 -21.64 -0.12 13.88
N ARG A 8 -21.48 0.05 12.55
CA ARG A 8 -22.16 -0.78 11.54
C ARG A 8 -21.21 -1.12 10.39
N HIS A 9 -21.35 -2.32 9.84
CA HIS A 9 -20.83 -2.65 8.51
C HIS A 9 -21.98 -2.69 7.51
N LEU A 10 -21.79 -1.97 6.40
CA LEU A 10 -22.64 -2.00 5.22
C LEU A 10 -21.93 -2.83 4.15
N TYR A 11 -22.65 -3.76 3.53
CA TYR A 11 -22.10 -4.67 2.54
C TYR A 11 -22.66 -4.33 1.16
N PHE A 12 -21.77 -4.19 0.19
CA PHE A 12 -22.11 -3.92 -1.20
C PHE A 12 -21.43 -4.92 -2.12
N ARG A 13 -22.15 -5.33 -3.17
CA ARG A 13 -21.61 -6.13 -4.27
C ARG A 13 -20.91 -5.21 -5.25
N VAL A 14 -19.61 -5.43 -5.44
CA VAL A 14 -18.81 -4.66 -6.40
C VAL A 14 -19.10 -5.17 -7.82
N PRO A 15 -19.36 -4.29 -8.80
CA PRO A 15 -19.50 -4.68 -10.20
C PRO A 15 -18.27 -5.43 -10.72
N ALA A 16 -18.49 -6.38 -11.66
CA ALA A 16 -17.40 -7.10 -12.28
C ALA A 16 -16.41 -6.14 -12.97
N GLY A 17 -15.10 -6.40 -12.81
CA GLY A 17 -14.03 -5.58 -13.39
C GLY A 17 -13.63 -4.34 -12.58
N LEU A 18 -14.40 -3.94 -11.56
CA LEU A 18 -14.04 -2.79 -10.71
C LEU A 18 -13.11 -3.20 -9.56
N GLY A 19 -11.83 -2.81 -9.65
CA GLY A 19 -10.83 -3.04 -8.60
C GLY A 19 -10.80 -1.92 -7.55
N LEU A 20 -11.49 -2.13 -6.42
CA LEU A 20 -11.44 -1.20 -5.27
C LEU A 20 -10.34 -1.55 -4.27
N ARG A 21 -9.89 -0.56 -3.49
CA ARG A 21 -8.87 -0.71 -2.44
C ARG A 21 -9.45 -0.39 -1.06
N ASN A 22 -8.80 -0.89 -0.02
CA ASN A 22 -9.11 -0.50 1.36
C ASN A 22 -8.82 1.00 1.57
N THR A 23 -9.68 1.68 2.32
CA THR A 23 -9.49 3.07 2.76
C THR A 23 -9.68 3.19 4.26
N ALA A 24 -9.11 4.23 4.87
CA ALA A 24 -9.29 4.53 6.30
C ALA A 24 -9.81 5.95 6.50
N GLY A 25 -10.98 6.12 7.12
CA GLY A 25 -11.59 7.40 7.44
C GLY A 25 -11.52 8.46 6.33
N GLU A 26 -10.94 9.62 6.64
CA GLU A 26 -10.73 10.75 5.69
C GLU A 26 -9.44 10.65 4.89
N THR A 27 -8.63 9.60 5.08
CA THR A 27 -7.33 9.53 4.42
C THR A 27 -7.50 9.24 2.94
N GLY A 28 -7.05 10.17 2.10
CA GLY A 28 -7.08 10.05 0.64
C GLY A 28 -8.49 9.94 0.06
N ARG A 29 -8.89 8.72 -0.32
CA ARG A 29 -10.17 8.40 -1.02
C ARG A 29 -11.22 7.79 -0.10
N GLY A 30 -11.01 7.89 1.20
CA GLY A 30 -11.99 7.43 2.17
C GLY A 30 -13.28 8.27 2.11
N LEU A 31 -14.31 7.75 2.76
CA LEU A 31 -15.67 8.28 2.63
C LEU A 31 -15.99 9.38 3.64
N GLY A 32 -15.06 9.69 4.54
CA GLY A 32 -15.24 10.70 5.58
C GLY A 32 -14.80 10.20 6.94
N TRP A 33 -14.86 11.09 7.93
CA TRP A 33 -14.47 10.78 9.29
C TRP A 33 -15.16 9.52 9.81
N LYS A 34 -14.36 8.60 10.35
CA LYS A 34 -14.80 7.31 10.91
C LYS A 34 -15.46 6.34 9.91
N VAL A 35 -15.30 6.55 8.61
CA VAL A 35 -15.78 5.61 7.58
C VAL A 35 -14.59 4.94 6.87
N ASP A 36 -14.33 3.70 7.25
CA ASP A 36 -13.38 2.84 6.56
C ASP A 36 -14.07 2.03 5.46
N THR A 37 -13.33 1.69 4.40
CA THR A 37 -13.79 0.71 3.42
C THR A 37 -12.86 -0.49 3.35
N ARG A 38 -13.47 -1.68 3.18
CA ARG A 38 -12.76 -2.95 3.04
C ARG A 38 -13.15 -3.57 1.70
N ALA A 39 -12.17 -3.78 0.83
CA ALA A 39 -12.30 -4.32 -0.52
C ALA A 39 -11.33 -5.49 -0.72
N GLY A 40 -10.89 -5.76 -1.95
CA GLY A 40 -9.97 -6.86 -2.26
C GLY A 40 -8.71 -6.83 -1.39
N GLY A 41 -8.41 -7.96 -0.73
CA GLY A 41 -7.29 -8.12 0.21
C GLY A 41 -7.53 -7.56 1.62
N GLY A 42 -8.70 -6.94 1.87
CA GLY A 42 -9.20 -6.64 3.21
C GLY A 42 -10.18 -7.69 3.71
N TYR A 43 -10.50 -7.65 5.01
CA TYR A 43 -11.52 -8.47 5.62
C TYR A 43 -12.30 -7.68 6.68
N VAL A 44 -13.44 -8.21 7.07
CA VAL A 44 -14.26 -7.75 8.20
C VAL A 44 -14.63 -8.95 9.07
N VAL A 45 -14.91 -8.71 10.34
CA VAL A 45 -15.46 -9.74 11.23
C VAL A 45 -16.92 -10.00 10.83
N ALA A 46 -17.27 -11.28 10.68
CA ALA A 46 -18.59 -11.71 10.23
C ALA A 46 -19.62 -11.72 11.37
N ALA A 47 -20.90 -11.61 11.02
CA ALA A 47 -22.00 -11.81 11.95
C ALA A 47 -21.91 -13.19 12.64
N GLY A 48 -22.29 -13.26 13.91
CA GLY A 48 -22.16 -14.45 14.77
C GLY A 48 -20.81 -14.58 15.46
N SER A 49 -19.78 -13.84 15.02
CA SER A 49 -18.48 -13.85 15.70
C SER A 49 -18.56 -13.22 17.09
N ALA A 50 -18.04 -13.93 18.10
CA ALA A 50 -17.92 -13.44 19.47
C ALA A 50 -16.50 -12.94 19.74
N THR A 51 -16.40 -11.78 20.41
CA THR A 51 -15.15 -11.15 20.84
C THR A 51 -15.28 -10.70 22.29
N PRO A 52 -14.19 -10.35 23.00
CA PRO A 52 -14.28 -9.78 24.34
C PRO A 52 -15.15 -8.52 24.42
N SER A 53 -15.25 -7.76 23.32
CA SER A 53 -16.10 -6.57 23.24
C SER A 53 -17.58 -6.87 22.98
N GLY A 54 -17.94 -8.14 22.75
CA GLY A 54 -19.30 -8.59 22.45
C GLY A 54 -19.43 -9.29 21.09
N VAL A 55 -20.68 -9.48 20.66
CA VAL A 55 -21.03 -10.29 19.47
C VAL A 55 -21.39 -9.39 18.29
N TYR A 56 -20.83 -9.71 17.12
CA TYR A 56 -21.22 -9.09 15.85
C TYR A 56 -22.58 -9.63 15.41
N ARG A 57 -23.56 -8.76 15.18
CA ARG A 57 -24.94 -9.18 14.89
C ARG A 57 -25.37 -8.76 13.48
N ALA A 58 -26.08 -9.63 12.77
CA ALA A 58 -26.81 -9.21 11.59
C ALA A 58 -27.81 -8.11 12.02
N ALA A 59 -27.87 -7.03 11.24
CA ALA A 59 -28.76 -5.89 11.55
C ALA A 59 -30.08 -5.97 10.75
N ASP A 60 -30.12 -6.88 9.77
CA ASP A 60 -31.17 -7.12 8.81
C ASP A 60 -31.06 -8.59 8.38
N ASP A 61 -32.08 -9.09 7.67
CA ASP A 61 -32.21 -10.44 7.14
C ASP A 61 -31.89 -10.51 5.63
N HIS A 62 -31.18 -9.52 5.09
CA HIS A 62 -30.84 -9.50 3.67
C HIS A 62 -29.94 -10.69 3.30
N ALA A 63 -30.47 -11.59 2.47
CA ALA A 63 -29.73 -12.76 1.98
C ALA A 63 -28.56 -12.40 1.05
N GLN A 64 -28.56 -11.20 0.44
CA GLN A 64 -27.52 -10.74 -0.47
C GLN A 64 -27.16 -9.28 -0.22
N ALA A 65 -25.88 -8.94 -0.42
CA ALA A 65 -25.43 -7.56 -0.42
C ALA A 65 -26.07 -6.75 -1.58
N ALA A 66 -26.46 -5.52 -1.27
CA ALA A 66 -26.99 -4.57 -2.25
C ALA A 66 -25.94 -4.24 -3.32
N ALA A 67 -26.37 -3.86 -4.52
CA ALA A 67 -25.44 -3.36 -5.53
C ALA A 67 -24.73 -2.10 -5.02
N LEU A 68 -23.43 -1.98 -5.29
CA LEU A 68 -22.68 -0.76 -4.96
C LEU A 68 -23.24 0.43 -5.75
N PRO A 69 -23.74 1.49 -5.09
CA PRO A 69 -24.23 2.68 -5.79
C PRO A 69 -23.12 3.32 -6.65
N GLY A 70 -23.46 3.77 -7.86
CA GLY A 70 -22.49 4.31 -8.82
C GLY A 70 -21.68 5.48 -8.25
N TRP A 71 -22.36 6.45 -7.61
CA TRP A 71 -21.68 7.59 -6.98
C TRP A 71 -20.66 7.17 -5.91
N LEU A 72 -20.92 6.06 -5.21
CA LEU A 72 -20.02 5.54 -4.19
C LEU A 72 -18.84 4.80 -4.83
N ALA A 73 -19.08 4.07 -5.91
CA ALA A 73 -18.05 3.45 -6.72
C ALA A 73 -17.08 4.49 -7.28
N ASP A 74 -17.59 5.58 -7.84
CA ASP A 74 -16.79 6.68 -8.42
C ASP A 74 -15.92 7.34 -7.35
N ARG A 75 -16.45 7.56 -6.15
CA ARG A 75 -15.70 8.16 -5.04
C ARG A 75 -14.56 7.27 -4.56
N LEU A 76 -14.76 5.96 -4.56
CA LEU A 76 -13.79 4.95 -4.10
C LEU A 76 -12.79 4.54 -5.18
N ALA A 77 -13.10 4.79 -6.45
CA ALA A 77 -12.28 4.40 -7.57
C ALA A 77 -10.88 5.04 -7.52
N PRO A 78 -9.83 4.30 -7.94
CA PRO A 78 -8.85 4.77 -8.90
C PRO A 78 -8.80 6.25 -9.32
N PRO A 79 -8.01 7.22 -8.78
CA PRO A 79 -7.48 8.18 -9.74
C PRO A 79 -6.68 7.48 -10.82
N PRO A 80 -6.87 7.90 -12.09
CA PRO A 80 -5.95 7.48 -13.12
C PRO A 80 -4.53 7.85 -12.64
N PRO A 81 -3.56 6.94 -12.84
CA PRO A 81 -2.19 7.26 -12.50
C PRO A 81 -1.78 8.56 -13.21
N PRO A 82 -1.08 9.48 -12.53
CA PRO A 82 -0.61 10.70 -13.20
C PRO A 82 0.25 10.32 -14.40
N ALA A 83 0.11 11.07 -15.50
CA ALA A 83 0.97 10.93 -16.66
C ALA A 83 2.38 11.39 -16.27
N VAL A 84 3.27 10.45 -15.95
CA VAL A 84 4.68 10.74 -15.69
C VAL A 84 5.44 10.53 -17.00
N SER A 85 6.21 11.52 -17.43
CA SER A 85 7.12 11.37 -18.56
C SER A 85 8.14 10.28 -18.23
N ALA A 86 8.13 9.20 -19.00
CA ALA A 86 8.97 8.02 -18.83
C ALA A 86 10.38 8.20 -19.43
N GLY A 87 10.90 9.44 -19.44
CA GLY A 87 12.25 9.72 -19.91
C GLY A 87 13.32 9.15 -18.96
N PRO A 88 14.48 8.71 -19.47
CA PRO A 88 15.59 8.27 -18.63
C PRO A 88 16.12 9.45 -17.80
N ILE A 89 16.52 9.15 -16.56
CA ILE A 89 17.26 10.11 -15.73
C ILE A 89 18.67 10.20 -16.30
N ARG A 90 19.00 11.35 -16.87
CA ARG A 90 20.34 11.65 -17.40
C ARG A 90 21.24 12.09 -16.26
N THR A 91 22.26 11.29 -15.95
CA THR A 91 23.32 11.66 -15.00
C THR A 91 24.54 12.19 -15.77
N GLY A 92 25.36 13.03 -15.13
CA GLY A 92 26.68 13.35 -15.70
C GLY A 92 27.54 12.09 -15.83
N ALA A 93 28.53 12.08 -16.73
CA ALA A 93 29.38 10.93 -16.97
C ALA A 93 29.95 10.32 -15.68
N GLY A 94 29.80 9.00 -15.52
CA GLY A 94 30.29 8.25 -14.35
C GLY A 94 29.55 8.53 -13.03
N ARG A 95 28.38 9.18 -13.07
CA ARG A 95 27.61 9.52 -11.84
C ARG A 95 26.44 8.57 -11.57
N ARG A 96 26.20 7.57 -12.42
CA ARG A 96 25.17 6.55 -12.21
C ARG A 96 25.26 5.86 -10.85
N ASP A 97 26.43 5.34 -10.48
CA ASP A 97 26.60 4.60 -9.22
C ASP A 97 26.42 5.50 -7.99
N ARG A 98 26.93 6.73 -8.06
CA ARG A 98 26.73 7.73 -7.01
C ARG A 98 25.26 8.10 -6.85
N TYR A 99 24.53 8.24 -7.95
CA TYR A 99 23.09 8.48 -7.91
C TYR A 99 22.36 7.30 -7.24
N LEU A 100 22.74 6.07 -7.59
CA LEU A 100 22.13 4.87 -7.02
C LEU A 100 22.38 4.77 -5.51
N ASP A 101 23.63 4.98 -5.06
CA ASP A 101 23.98 5.00 -3.65
C ASP A 101 23.19 6.08 -2.87
N VAL A 102 23.07 7.29 -3.43
CA VAL A 102 22.25 8.35 -2.83
C VAL A 102 20.77 7.94 -2.75
N ALA A 103 20.22 7.33 -3.80
CA ALA A 103 18.84 6.86 -3.80
C ALA A 103 18.60 5.75 -2.75
N LEU A 104 19.51 4.78 -2.64
CA LEU A 104 19.43 3.70 -1.66
C LEU A 104 19.52 4.24 -0.23
N ARG A 105 20.42 5.19 0.04
CA ARG A 105 20.55 5.85 1.34
C ARG A 105 19.29 6.63 1.71
N ALA A 106 18.73 7.38 0.76
CA ALA A 106 17.52 8.16 0.97
C ALA A 106 16.31 7.27 1.31
N GLU A 107 16.12 6.17 0.58
CA GLU A 107 15.03 5.23 0.85
C GLU A 107 15.25 4.44 2.15
N THR A 108 16.50 4.07 2.46
CA THR A 108 16.84 3.47 3.76
C THR A 108 16.49 4.41 4.91
N ALA A 109 16.92 5.68 4.82
CA ALA A 109 16.64 6.70 5.84
C ALA A 109 15.14 6.96 6.02
N ARG A 110 14.37 6.95 4.92
CA ARG A 110 12.90 7.07 4.96
C ARG A 110 12.28 5.94 5.78
N VAL A 111 12.73 4.71 5.57
CA VAL A 111 12.20 3.55 6.28
C VAL A 111 12.63 3.57 7.73
N THR A 112 13.93 3.72 8.03
CA THR A 112 14.45 3.67 9.40
C THR A 112 13.89 4.80 10.27
N GLY A 113 13.80 6.02 9.74
CA GLY A 113 13.30 7.21 10.44
C GLY A 113 11.77 7.35 10.47
N ALA A 114 11.02 6.37 9.98
CA ALA A 114 9.57 6.49 9.84
C ALA A 114 8.86 6.66 11.20
N PRO A 115 8.00 7.71 11.36
CA PRO A 115 7.16 7.89 12.55
C PRO A 115 6.24 6.69 12.81
N LYS A 116 5.84 6.47 14.07
CA LYS A 116 5.07 5.28 14.52
C LYS A 116 3.88 4.93 13.62
N SER A 117 3.09 5.92 13.20
CA SER A 117 1.89 5.72 12.36
C SER A 117 2.19 5.56 10.86
N GLN A 118 3.43 5.80 10.43
CA GLN A 118 3.82 5.83 9.01
C GLN A 118 4.79 4.73 8.60
N ARG A 119 5.30 3.91 9.54
CA ARG A 119 6.31 2.86 9.29
C ARG A 119 6.01 1.99 8.06
N ASN A 120 4.81 1.42 7.99
CA ASN A 120 4.41 0.59 6.85
C ASN A 120 4.26 1.38 5.55
N ALA A 121 3.73 2.61 5.61
CA ALA A 121 3.58 3.48 4.45
C ALA A 121 4.94 3.90 3.88
N CYS A 122 5.89 4.30 4.73
CA CYS A 122 7.26 4.62 4.35
C CYS A 122 7.96 3.41 3.72
N LEU A 123 7.79 2.21 4.29
CA LEU A 123 8.30 0.96 3.72
C LEU A 123 7.72 0.68 2.34
N TYR A 124 6.41 0.83 2.18
CA TYR A 124 5.74 0.64 0.89
C TYR A 124 6.25 1.63 -0.16
N VAL A 125 6.38 2.91 0.19
CA VAL A 125 6.89 3.96 -0.73
C VAL A 125 8.33 3.66 -1.16
N ALA A 126 9.20 3.29 -0.21
CA ALA A 126 10.57 2.91 -0.51
C ALA A 126 10.63 1.68 -1.44
N ALA A 127 9.80 0.67 -1.18
CA ALA A 127 9.70 -0.51 -2.03
C ALA A 127 9.19 -0.18 -3.44
N VAL A 128 8.24 0.74 -3.59
CA VAL A 128 7.82 1.24 -4.91
C VAL A 128 8.99 1.94 -5.61
N ALA A 129 9.70 2.84 -4.92
CA ALA A 129 10.82 3.57 -5.48
C ALA A 129 11.94 2.64 -5.97
N LEU A 130 12.38 1.69 -5.16
CA LEU A 130 13.41 0.73 -5.55
C LEU A 130 12.91 -0.23 -6.64
N GLY A 131 11.63 -0.63 -6.61
CA GLY A 131 11.03 -1.47 -7.66
C GLY A 131 11.05 -0.82 -9.04
N GLN A 132 10.96 0.51 -9.11
CA GLN A 132 11.12 1.24 -10.37
C GLN A 132 12.57 1.15 -10.90
N LEU A 133 13.57 1.24 -10.02
CA LEU A 133 14.98 1.13 -10.39
C LEU A 133 15.36 -0.31 -10.79
N VAL A 134 14.78 -1.30 -10.11
CA VAL A 134 14.91 -2.71 -10.48
C VAL A 134 14.38 -2.96 -11.88
N ALA A 135 13.13 -2.56 -12.15
CA ALA A 135 12.53 -2.73 -13.48
C ALA A 135 13.21 -1.88 -14.56
N GLY A 136 13.88 -0.79 -14.18
CA GLY A 136 14.71 0.02 -15.07
C GLY A 136 16.11 -0.54 -15.33
N GLY A 137 16.48 -1.67 -14.71
CA GLY A 137 17.79 -2.30 -14.85
C GLY A 137 18.92 -1.56 -14.13
N ALA A 138 18.59 -0.66 -13.21
CA ALA A 138 19.57 0.11 -12.45
C ALA A 138 19.99 -0.56 -11.13
N LEU A 139 19.18 -1.48 -10.60
CA LEU A 139 19.39 -2.12 -9.30
C LEU A 139 19.00 -3.61 -9.36
N PRO A 140 19.81 -4.56 -8.87
CA PRO A 140 19.38 -5.95 -8.74
C PRO A 140 18.21 -6.10 -7.75
N GLU A 141 17.24 -6.95 -8.07
CA GLU A 141 16.07 -7.17 -7.20
C GLU A 141 16.47 -7.68 -5.80
N GLY A 142 17.44 -8.59 -5.74
CA GLY A 142 17.95 -9.13 -4.47
C GLY A 142 18.55 -8.06 -3.56
N GLU A 143 19.26 -7.08 -4.13
CA GLU A 143 19.85 -5.97 -3.39
C GLU A 143 18.75 -5.03 -2.85
N ALA A 144 17.77 -4.67 -3.69
CA ALA A 144 16.60 -3.91 -3.26
C ALA A 144 15.90 -4.61 -2.08
N TRP A 145 15.81 -5.94 -2.15
CA TRP A 145 15.16 -6.73 -1.11
C TRP A 145 15.99 -6.70 0.20
N GLN A 146 17.30 -6.95 0.13
CA GLN A 146 18.18 -6.90 1.30
C GLN A 146 18.19 -5.53 1.99
N VAL A 147 18.22 -4.45 1.21
CA VAL A 147 18.20 -3.07 1.73
C VAL A 147 16.90 -2.79 2.49
N LEU A 148 15.73 -3.14 1.92
CA LEU A 148 14.44 -2.87 2.57
C LEU A 148 14.22 -3.73 3.81
N ARG A 149 14.62 -5.01 3.81
CA ARG A 149 14.58 -5.84 5.03
C ARG A 149 15.42 -5.26 6.13
N SER A 150 16.67 -4.90 5.81
CA SER A 150 17.61 -4.31 6.77
C SER A 150 17.06 -3.00 7.33
N ALA A 151 16.57 -2.11 6.46
CA ALA A 151 16.03 -0.81 6.87
C ALA A 151 14.82 -0.90 7.80
N CYS A 152 13.95 -1.90 7.61
CA CYS A 152 12.74 -2.08 8.42
C CYS A 152 12.93 -2.97 9.65
N ALA A 153 14.08 -3.62 9.83
CA ALA A 153 14.34 -4.59 10.88
C ALA A 153 14.08 -4.02 12.29
N GLY A 154 14.48 -2.77 12.55
CA GLY A 154 14.21 -2.09 13.81
C GLY A 154 12.71 -1.95 14.12
N HIS A 155 11.89 -1.67 13.10
CA HIS A 155 10.43 -1.59 13.28
C HIS A 155 9.79 -2.95 13.55
N VAL A 156 10.32 -4.01 12.94
CA VAL A 156 9.90 -5.40 13.22
C VAL A 156 10.25 -5.77 14.66
N ALA A 157 11.46 -5.46 15.11
CA ALA A 157 11.90 -5.70 16.49
C ALA A 157 11.05 -4.95 17.52
N LEU A 158 10.59 -3.73 17.19
CA LEU A 158 9.67 -2.95 18.01
C LEU A 158 8.21 -3.46 17.97
N GLY A 159 7.92 -4.54 17.25
CA GLY A 159 6.57 -5.08 17.11
C GLY A 159 5.61 -4.18 16.33
N ALA A 160 6.13 -3.27 15.49
CA ALA A 160 5.28 -2.40 14.67
C ALA A 160 4.46 -3.18 13.65
N TYR A 161 5.04 -4.28 13.16
CA TYR A 161 4.45 -5.30 12.29
C TYR A 161 5.37 -6.53 12.28
N SER A 162 4.86 -7.69 11.88
CA SER A 162 5.67 -8.90 11.75
C SER A 162 6.57 -8.87 10.52
N ALA A 163 7.61 -9.71 10.51
CA ALA A 163 8.48 -9.91 9.35
C ALA A 163 7.67 -10.30 8.10
N ALA A 164 6.68 -11.19 8.25
CA ALA A 164 5.81 -11.59 7.15
C ALA A 164 4.96 -10.42 6.60
N GLN A 165 4.52 -9.49 7.46
CA GLN A 165 3.83 -8.28 7.02
C GLN A 165 4.78 -7.32 6.28
N ALA A 166 6.03 -7.18 6.75
CA ALA A 166 7.06 -6.42 6.04
C ALA A 166 7.33 -7.01 4.65
N ASP A 167 7.49 -8.33 4.55
CA ASP A 167 7.70 -9.06 3.30
C ASP A 167 6.57 -8.87 2.30
N LYS A 168 5.32 -8.98 2.74
CA LYS A 168 4.15 -8.70 1.89
C LYS A 168 4.15 -7.25 1.40
N THR A 169 4.52 -6.31 2.26
CA THR A 169 4.58 -4.88 1.92
C THR A 169 5.64 -4.62 0.86
N ILE A 170 6.82 -5.21 1.01
CA ILE A 170 7.95 -4.99 0.10
C ILE A 170 7.68 -5.66 -1.24
N ALA A 171 7.22 -6.91 -1.25
CA ALA A 171 6.83 -7.59 -2.48
C ALA A 171 5.72 -6.83 -3.23
N SER A 172 4.74 -6.27 -2.51
CA SER A 172 3.68 -5.44 -3.10
C SER A 172 4.23 -4.13 -3.69
N GLY A 173 5.12 -3.47 -2.97
CA GLY A 173 5.75 -2.23 -3.40
C GLY A 173 6.63 -2.44 -4.64
N LEU A 174 7.50 -3.45 -4.65
CA LEU A 174 8.35 -3.79 -5.79
C LEU A 174 7.53 -4.06 -7.05
N ARG A 175 6.47 -4.88 -6.95
CA ARG A 175 5.53 -5.12 -8.08
C ARG A 175 4.84 -3.85 -8.56
N ALA A 176 4.47 -2.94 -7.65
CA ALA A 176 3.85 -1.68 -8.02
C ALA A 176 4.83 -0.70 -8.67
N GLY A 177 6.10 -0.71 -8.22
CA GLY A 177 7.20 0.04 -8.82
C GLY A 177 7.54 -0.44 -10.22
N ALA A 178 7.54 -1.76 -10.44
CA ALA A 178 7.86 -2.36 -11.73
C ALA A 178 6.95 -1.91 -12.89
N LYS A 179 5.72 -1.46 -12.58
CA LYS A 179 4.79 -0.89 -13.57
C LYS A 179 5.23 0.47 -14.12
N ARG A 180 6.25 1.10 -13.52
CA ARG A 180 6.76 2.42 -13.90
C ARG A 180 8.31 2.43 -13.87
N PRO A 181 8.98 1.69 -14.76
CA PRO A 181 10.44 1.54 -14.75
C PRO A 181 11.16 2.90 -14.81
N ARG A 182 12.19 3.08 -13.97
CA ARG A 182 13.08 4.25 -13.98
C ARG A 182 14.46 3.85 -14.48
N ARG A 183 14.82 4.30 -15.68
CA ARG A 183 16.16 4.08 -16.26
C ARG A 183 17.11 5.21 -15.85
N ILE A 184 18.36 4.85 -15.55
CA ILE A 184 19.44 5.80 -15.31
C ILE A 184 20.45 5.62 -16.44
N GLU A 185 20.70 6.70 -17.16
CA GLU A 185 21.64 6.74 -18.27
C GLU A 185 22.74 7.75 -17.94
N ASP A 186 23.99 7.35 -18.14
CA ASP A 186 25.09 8.31 -18.14
C ASP A 186 25.02 9.14 -19.42
N ALA A 187 25.28 10.44 -19.30
CA ALA A 187 25.53 11.30 -20.44
C ALA A 187 26.75 10.75 -21.20
N ALA A 188 26.59 10.60 -22.52
CA ALA A 188 27.65 10.21 -23.45
C ALA A 188 28.78 11.25 -23.49
#